data_AF-A0A250INH4-F1
#
_entry.id   AF-A0A250INH4-F1
#
_cell.length_a   1.000
_cell.length_b   1.000
_cell.length_c   1.000
_cell.angle_alpha   90.00
_cell.angle_beta   90.00
_cell.angle_gamma   90.00
#
_symmetry.space_group_name_H-M   'P 1'
#
loop_
_entity.id
_entity.type
_entity.pdbx_description
1 polymer ?
#
loop_
_entity_poly.entity_id
_entity_poly.type
_entity_poly.pdbx_seq_one_letter_code
_entity_poly.pdbx_strand_id
1 'polypeptide(L)'
;MRTSLDLALWKERDARSLREALEETRREVVRLSALAGNLLDLASFGRGGWEVRAGDLREVVEDAATAARAEAEGRGVWITVEGPEPAPCAFHAASVRQAMDNLLANALRYAPPGTEISVRLEQEEARWRLSVRDRGPGIAAEHWESVFQPFFRGDAKGAGTGLGLAVVQEVARRHGGLAYVTRVDAPGTQLVLELPEAGPSLTK
;
A
#
# COMPACT_ATOMS: atom_id res chain seq x y z
N MET A 1 -28.80 2.03 -16.63
CA MET A 1 -28.26 0.79 -16.02
C MET A 1 -29.16 0.41 -14.87
N ARG A 2 -30.06 -0.57 -15.06
CA ARG A 2 -30.75 -1.22 -13.93
C ARG A 2 -29.76 -2.19 -13.31
N THR A 3 -29.48 -2.01 -12.03
CA THR A 3 -28.42 -2.73 -11.32
C THR A 3 -28.86 -4.17 -11.09
N SER A 4 -27.92 -5.12 -11.03
CA SER A 4 -28.19 -6.55 -10.73
C SER A 4 -29.09 -6.73 -9.48
N LEU A 5 -29.02 -5.78 -8.54
CA LEU A 5 -29.86 -5.67 -7.35
C LEU A 5 -31.36 -5.48 -7.65
N ASP A 6 -31.70 -4.61 -8.61
CA ASP A 6 -33.10 -4.34 -9.01
C ASP A 6 -33.72 -5.57 -9.69
N LEU A 7 -32.89 -6.34 -10.40
CA LEU A 7 -33.28 -7.60 -11.01
C LEU A 7 -33.40 -8.74 -9.99
N ALA A 8 -32.61 -8.73 -8.93
CA ALA A 8 -32.68 -9.70 -7.83
C ALA A 8 -33.94 -9.53 -6.97
N LEU A 9 -34.49 -8.31 -6.88
CA LEU A 9 -35.72 -8.02 -6.15
C LEU A 9 -37.00 -8.36 -6.92
N TRP A 10 -36.91 -8.68 -8.22
CA TRP A 10 -38.07 -8.82 -9.12
C TRP A 10 -38.42 -10.27 -9.50
N LYS A 11 -37.62 -11.28 -9.13
CA LYS A 11 -37.91 -12.69 -9.43
C LYS A 11 -37.54 -13.59 -8.27
N GLU A 12 -38.40 -14.56 -7.94
CA GLU A 12 -38.02 -15.70 -7.09
C GLU A 12 -36.82 -16.41 -7.70
N ARG A 13 -35.68 -16.30 -7.01
CA ARG A 13 -34.43 -16.97 -7.35
C ARG A 13 -34.15 -18.04 -6.32
N ASP A 14 -33.45 -19.09 -6.73
CA ASP A 14 -32.97 -20.10 -5.80
C ASP A 14 -31.96 -19.50 -4.80
N ALA A 15 -31.79 -20.18 -3.66
CA ALA A 15 -30.92 -19.71 -2.58
C ALA A 15 -29.44 -19.57 -3.02
N ARG A 16 -29.01 -20.25 -4.08
CA ARG A 16 -27.65 -20.16 -4.62
C ARG A 16 -27.44 -18.83 -5.36
N SER A 17 -28.34 -18.50 -6.27
CA SER A 17 -28.29 -17.26 -7.05
C SER A 17 -28.41 -16.01 -6.17
N LEU A 18 -29.18 -16.10 -5.08
CA LEU A 18 -29.29 -15.01 -4.10
C LEU A 18 -27.98 -14.80 -3.33
N ARG A 19 -27.31 -15.89 -2.91
CA ARG A 19 -26.00 -15.80 -2.25
C ARG A 19 -24.94 -15.20 -3.17
N GLU A 20 -24.89 -15.61 -4.44
CA GLU A 20 -23.95 -15.07 -5.42
C GLU A 20 -24.14 -13.56 -5.62
N ALA A 21 -25.40 -13.10 -5.73
CA ALA A 21 -25.72 -11.68 -5.85
C ALA A 21 -25.36 -10.88 -4.59
N LEU A 22 -25.58 -11.44 -3.40
CA LEU A 22 -25.19 -10.83 -2.13
C LEU A 22 -23.67 -10.77 -1.95
N GLU A 23 -22.94 -11.79 -2.38
CA GLU A 23 -21.47 -11.80 -2.37
C GLU A 23 -20.89 -10.78 -3.34
N GLU A 24 -21.47 -10.64 -4.54
CA GLU A 24 -21.12 -9.60 -5.50
C GLU A 24 -21.38 -8.20 -4.93
N THR A 25 -22.55 -7.99 -4.32
CA THR A 25 -22.91 -6.74 -3.66
C THR A 25 -21.95 -6.42 -2.50
N ARG A 26 -21.62 -7.43 -1.67
CA ARG A 26 -20.66 -7.27 -0.56
C ARG A 26 -19.29 -6.85 -1.08
N ARG A 27 -18.80 -7.46 -2.17
CA ARG A 27 -17.54 -7.07 -2.82
C ARG A 27 -17.59 -5.63 -3.29
N GLU A 28 -18.68 -5.20 -3.91
CA GLU A 28 -18.81 -3.83 -4.41
C GLU A 28 -18.96 -2.81 -3.28
N VAL A 29 -19.68 -3.13 -2.19
CA VAL A 29 -19.76 -2.27 -1.00
C VAL A 29 -18.39 -2.10 -0.35
N VAL A 30 -17.63 -3.19 -0.16
CA VAL A 30 -16.26 -3.11 0.38
C VAL A 30 -15.37 -2.25 -0.52
N ARG A 31 -15.48 -2.41 -1.84
CA ARG A 31 -14.76 -1.58 -2.81
C ARG A 31 -15.14 -0.12 -2.69
N LEU A 32 -16.43 0.21 -2.71
CA LEU A 32 -16.93 1.60 -2.61
C LEU A 32 -16.54 2.23 -1.28
N SER A 33 -16.57 1.49 -0.17
CA SER A 33 -16.12 1.97 1.14
C SER A 33 -14.62 2.27 1.15
N ALA A 34 -13.79 1.44 0.52
CA ALA A 34 -12.36 1.71 0.39
C ALA A 34 -12.08 2.90 -0.56
N LEU A 35 -12.86 3.06 -1.63
CA LEU A 35 -12.78 4.24 -2.49
C LEU A 35 -13.18 5.51 -1.74
N ALA A 36 -14.27 5.46 -0.99
CA ALA A 36 -14.74 6.57 -0.16
C ALA A 36 -13.72 6.90 0.93
N GLY A 37 -13.13 5.90 1.59
CA GLY A 37 -12.06 6.08 2.57
C GLY A 37 -10.85 6.76 1.97
N ASN A 38 -10.38 6.30 0.80
CA ASN A 38 -9.22 6.90 0.14
C ASN A 38 -9.50 8.31 -0.42
N LEU A 39 -10.74 8.58 -0.88
CA LEU A 39 -11.17 9.93 -1.27
C LEU A 39 -11.31 10.85 -0.06
N LEU A 40 -11.80 10.33 1.06
CA LEU A 40 -11.85 11.04 2.34
C LEU A 40 -10.45 11.30 2.86
N ASP A 41 -9.51 10.37 2.72
CA ASP A 41 -8.11 10.59 3.03
C ASP A 41 -7.59 11.71 2.12
N LEU A 42 -7.64 11.55 0.80
CA LEU A 42 -7.22 12.59 -0.16
C LEU A 42 -7.86 13.97 0.10
N ALA A 43 -9.12 14.02 0.51
CA ALA A 43 -9.84 15.25 0.79
C ALA A 43 -9.62 15.78 2.22
N SER A 44 -9.24 14.92 3.17
CA SER A 44 -8.84 15.29 4.55
C SER A 44 -7.36 15.65 4.60
N PHE A 45 -6.57 15.19 3.62
CA PHE A 45 -5.21 15.57 3.29
C PHE A 45 -5.17 17.06 2.89
N GLY A 46 -5.18 17.93 3.90
CA GLY A 46 -5.18 19.40 3.78
C GLY A 46 -6.18 20.11 4.70
N ARG A 47 -7.09 19.37 5.36
CA ARG A 47 -8.05 19.93 6.34
C ARG A 47 -7.68 19.68 7.80
N GLY A 48 -6.79 18.71 8.07
CA GLY A 48 -6.04 18.58 9.32
C GLY A 48 -4.58 18.96 9.11
N GLY A 49 -3.92 19.45 10.16
CA GLY A 49 -2.52 19.88 10.08
C GLY A 49 -1.61 18.76 9.58
N TRP A 50 -1.02 18.92 8.40
CA TRP A 50 0.06 18.08 7.92
C TRP A 50 1.34 18.48 8.67
N GLU A 51 1.45 17.98 9.89
CA GLU A 51 2.56 18.34 10.76
C GLU A 51 3.67 17.31 10.64
N VAL A 52 4.72 17.71 9.94
CA VAL A 52 5.97 16.97 9.86
C VAL A 52 6.75 17.22 11.14
N ARG A 53 7.08 16.15 11.88
CA ARG A 53 7.83 16.22 13.14
C ARG A 53 9.02 15.28 13.07
N ALA A 54 10.08 15.63 13.79
CA ALA A 54 11.20 14.71 14.01
C ALA A 54 10.72 13.48 14.78
N GLY A 55 11.12 12.30 14.34
CA GLY A 55 10.82 11.02 14.96
C GLY A 55 11.74 9.93 14.41
N ASP A 56 11.44 8.68 14.78
CA ASP A 56 12.17 7.52 14.30
C ASP A 56 11.33 6.76 13.26
N LEU A 57 11.82 6.67 12.02
CA LEU A 57 11.17 5.88 10.97
C LEU A 57 11.15 4.40 11.31
N ARG A 58 12.13 3.91 12.09
CA ARG A 58 12.22 2.50 12.45
C ARG A 58 11.02 2.06 13.26
N GLU A 59 10.56 2.88 14.21
CA GLU A 59 9.37 2.60 15.02
C GLU A 59 8.13 2.41 14.14
N VAL A 60 7.91 3.31 13.17
CA VAL A 60 6.75 3.23 12.27
C VAL A 60 6.80 2.00 11.37
N VAL A 61 7.99 1.63 10.90
CA VAL A 61 8.16 0.42 10.09
C VAL A 61 7.94 -0.85 10.90
N GLU A 62 8.46 -0.92 12.13
CA GLU A 62 8.23 -2.08 12.99
C GLU A 62 6.76 -2.23 13.38
N ASP A 63 6.06 -1.12 13.65
CA ASP A 63 4.63 -1.13 13.93
C ASP A 63 3.82 -1.66 12.74
N ALA A 64 4.14 -1.20 11.52
CA ALA A 64 3.51 -1.68 10.29
C ALA A 64 3.83 -3.16 10.03
N ALA A 65 5.10 -3.55 10.19
CA ALA A 65 5.55 -4.93 10.00
C ALA A 65 4.90 -5.87 11.03
N THR A 66 4.76 -5.45 12.28
CA THR A 66 4.10 -6.23 13.35
C THR A 66 2.63 -6.49 13.02
N ALA A 67 1.90 -5.46 12.56
CA ALA A 67 0.52 -5.64 12.10
C ALA A 67 0.45 -6.60 10.89
N ALA A 68 1.36 -6.46 9.94
CA ALA A 68 1.41 -7.31 8.75
C ALA A 68 1.82 -8.77 9.05
N ARG A 69 2.65 -9.03 10.07
CA ARG A 69 3.07 -10.38 10.49
C ARG A 69 1.88 -11.25 10.90
N ALA A 70 0.87 -10.66 11.53
CA ALA A 70 -0.36 -11.37 11.88
C ALA A 70 -1.13 -11.89 10.65
N GLU A 71 -1.12 -11.16 9.53
CA GLU A 71 -1.69 -11.63 8.26
C GLU A 71 -0.74 -12.61 7.54
N ALA A 72 0.57 -12.38 7.64
CA ALA A 72 1.60 -13.19 6.99
C ALA A 72 1.56 -14.65 7.44
N GLU A 73 1.34 -14.90 8.73
CA GLU A 73 1.23 -16.25 9.31
C GLU A 73 0.14 -17.08 8.62
N GLY A 74 -1.05 -16.49 8.41
CA GLY A 74 -2.16 -17.15 7.72
C GLY A 74 -1.90 -17.44 6.24
N ARG A 75 -0.90 -16.79 5.64
CA ARG A 75 -0.49 -16.97 4.23
C ARG A 75 0.76 -17.83 4.08
N GLY A 76 1.40 -18.24 5.17
CA GLY A 76 2.66 -18.98 5.16
C GLY A 76 3.85 -18.15 4.67
N VAL A 77 3.83 -16.84 4.89
CA VAL A 77 4.90 -15.89 4.52
C VAL A 77 5.48 -15.31 5.81
N TRP A 78 6.77 -14.95 5.82
CA TRP A 78 7.38 -14.25 6.96
C TRP A 78 7.93 -12.89 6.56
N ILE A 79 7.94 -11.95 7.51
CA ILE A 79 8.37 -10.57 7.29
C ILE A 79 9.59 -10.26 8.15
N THR A 80 10.69 -9.85 7.50
CA THR A 80 11.92 -9.38 8.15
C THR A 80 12.06 -7.88 7.98
N VAL A 81 12.62 -7.22 9.00
CA VAL A 81 12.95 -5.79 8.98
C VAL A 81 14.43 -5.67 9.24
N GLU A 82 15.14 -5.05 8.31
CA GLU A 82 16.59 -4.80 8.38
C GLU A 82 16.85 -3.29 8.28
N GLY A 83 17.95 -2.83 8.88
CA GLY A 83 18.36 -1.42 8.83
C GLY A 83 18.78 -0.89 10.20
N PRO A 84 19.21 0.37 10.25
CA PRO A 84 19.65 1.00 11.48
C PRO A 84 18.50 1.20 12.46
N GLU A 85 18.87 1.29 13.73
CA GLU A 85 18.00 1.60 14.86
C GLU A 85 18.83 2.46 15.83
N PRO A 86 18.55 3.77 15.98
CA PRO A 86 17.41 4.50 15.42
C PRO A 86 17.58 4.93 13.95
N ALA A 87 16.47 5.29 13.30
CA ALA A 87 16.40 5.89 11.95
C ALA A 87 15.75 7.30 11.99
N PRO A 88 16.47 8.34 12.47
CA PRO A 88 15.91 9.67 12.69
C PRO A 88 15.51 10.38 11.39
N CYS A 89 14.30 10.92 11.32
CA CYS A 89 13.77 11.64 10.16
C CYS A 89 12.65 12.60 10.57
N ALA A 90 12.41 13.68 9.82
CA ALA A 90 11.22 14.51 9.99
C ALA A 90 10.12 14.08 9.00
N PHE A 91 9.03 13.53 9.54
CA PHE A 91 7.93 13.00 8.73
C PHE A 91 6.57 13.16 9.42
N HIS A 92 5.50 12.96 8.66
CA HIS A 92 4.14 12.88 9.19
C HIS A 92 3.78 11.40 9.45
N ALA A 93 3.85 11.00 10.72
CA ALA A 93 3.82 9.59 11.14
C ALA A 93 2.65 8.78 10.60
N ALA A 94 1.42 9.30 10.70
CA ALA A 94 0.23 8.59 10.22
C ALA A 94 0.28 8.30 8.71
N SER A 95 0.84 9.22 7.93
CA SER A 95 0.94 9.03 6.47
C SER A 95 2.04 8.07 6.05
N VAL A 96 3.19 8.09 6.73
CA VAL A 96 4.26 7.12 6.49
C VAL A 96 3.78 5.73 6.91
N ARG A 97 3.07 5.62 8.03
CA ARG A 97 2.42 4.37 8.46
C ARG A 97 1.49 3.85 7.38
N GLN A 98 0.60 4.69 6.85
CA GLN A 98 -0.32 4.31 5.79
C GLN A 98 0.41 3.87 4.51
N ALA A 99 1.52 4.53 4.14
CA ALA A 99 2.34 4.11 3.01
C ALA A 99 2.95 2.72 3.25
N MET A 100 3.49 2.47 4.44
CA MET A 100 4.04 1.16 4.81
C MET A 100 2.98 0.05 4.80
N ASP A 101 1.79 0.31 5.34
CA ASP A 101 0.68 -0.65 5.30
C ASP A 101 0.29 -0.99 3.86
N ASN A 102 0.28 0.00 2.95
CA ASN A 102 0.01 -0.21 1.53
C ASN A 102 1.10 -1.03 0.83
N LEU A 103 2.37 -0.76 1.12
CA LEU A 103 3.50 -1.51 0.56
C LEU A 103 3.47 -2.97 1.04
N LEU A 104 3.28 -3.20 2.33
CA LEU A 104 3.21 -4.53 2.93
C LEU A 104 1.98 -5.31 2.46
N ALA A 105 0.81 -4.67 2.36
CA ALA A 105 -0.39 -5.31 1.80
C ALA A 105 -0.20 -5.70 0.34
N ASN A 106 0.56 -4.91 -0.43
CA ASN A 106 0.93 -5.26 -1.79
C ASN A 106 1.86 -6.49 -1.82
N ALA A 107 2.90 -6.49 -0.99
CA ALA A 107 3.82 -7.61 -0.88
C ALA A 107 3.11 -8.92 -0.46
N LEU A 108 2.28 -8.88 0.60
CA LEU A 108 1.51 -10.04 1.09
C LEU A 108 0.50 -10.58 0.08
N ARG A 109 0.01 -9.73 -0.82
CA ARG A 109 -0.92 -10.15 -1.87
C ARG A 109 -0.24 -11.01 -2.94
N TYR A 110 1.03 -10.71 -3.25
CA TYR A 110 1.74 -11.31 -4.38
C TYR A 110 2.84 -12.29 -3.98
N ALA A 111 3.28 -12.26 -2.71
CA ALA A 111 4.26 -13.19 -2.17
C ALA A 111 3.70 -14.63 -2.20
N PRO A 112 4.44 -15.59 -2.81
CA PRO A 112 4.08 -17.01 -2.73
C PRO A 112 4.22 -17.53 -1.30
N PRO A 113 3.41 -18.53 -0.88
CA PRO A 113 3.63 -19.21 0.39
C PRO A 113 5.04 -19.82 0.49
N GLY A 114 5.62 -19.82 1.69
CA GLY A 114 6.98 -20.29 1.93
C GLY A 114 8.07 -19.29 1.51
N THR A 115 7.72 -18.01 1.33
CA THR A 115 8.68 -16.97 0.96
C THR A 115 8.79 -15.88 2.02
N GLU A 116 9.84 -15.08 1.88
CA GLU A 116 10.13 -13.92 2.72
C GLU A 116 9.68 -12.63 2.04
N ILE A 117 9.07 -11.74 2.82
CA ILE A 117 8.97 -10.32 2.51
C ILE A 117 10.03 -9.58 3.32
N SER A 118 10.96 -8.92 2.63
CA SER A 118 12.04 -8.15 3.25
C SER A 118 11.69 -6.67 3.26
N VAL A 119 11.74 -6.05 4.43
CA VAL A 119 11.66 -4.61 4.61
C VAL A 119 13.03 -4.09 4.98
N ARG A 120 13.55 -3.10 4.26
CA ARG A 120 14.86 -2.49 4.58
C ARG A 120 14.75 -0.99 4.74
N LEU A 121 15.38 -0.47 5.79
CA LEU A 121 15.71 0.94 5.92
C LEU A 121 17.20 1.13 5.65
N GLU A 122 17.51 2.04 4.72
CA GLU A 122 18.87 2.44 4.41
C GLU A 122 18.94 3.97 4.42
N GLN A 123 20.01 4.52 5.01
CA GLN A 123 20.31 5.94 4.91
C GLN A 123 21.27 6.15 3.75
N GLU A 124 20.87 6.98 2.79
CA GLU A 124 21.72 7.43 1.69
C GLU A 124 21.77 8.95 1.69
N GLU A 125 22.97 9.50 1.96
CA GLU A 125 23.18 10.93 2.11
C GLU A 125 22.20 11.56 3.12
N ALA A 126 21.32 12.46 2.66
CA ALA A 126 20.29 13.12 3.46
C ALA A 126 18.88 12.56 3.19
N ARG A 127 18.79 11.27 2.83
CA ARG A 127 17.53 10.58 2.53
C ARG A 127 17.48 9.22 3.22
N TRP A 128 16.27 8.85 3.63
CA TRP A 128 15.93 7.51 4.05
C TRP A 128 15.25 6.77 2.92
N ARG A 129 15.80 5.62 2.56
CA ARG A 129 15.20 4.68 1.62
C ARG A 129 14.54 3.55 2.39
N LEU A 130 13.23 3.45 2.25
CA LEU A 130 12.43 2.34 2.75
C LEU A 130 12.09 1.44 1.57
N SER A 131 12.55 0.20 1.59
CA SER A 131 12.24 -0.77 0.54
C SER A 131 11.44 -1.94 1.10
N VAL A 132 10.44 -2.38 0.32
CA VAL A 132 9.66 -3.59 0.60
C VAL A 132 9.81 -4.50 -0.62
N ARG A 133 10.36 -5.69 -0.37
CA ARG A 133 10.63 -6.68 -1.40
C ARG A 133 9.85 -7.95 -1.14
N ASP A 134 9.12 -8.41 -2.15
CA ASP A 134 8.49 -9.74 -2.19
C ASP A 134 9.18 -10.65 -3.22
N ARG A 135 8.80 -11.94 -3.21
CA ARG A 135 9.25 -12.95 -4.19
C ARG A 135 8.13 -13.41 -5.14
N GLY A 136 7.17 -12.52 -5.40
CA GLY A 136 6.06 -12.73 -6.30
C GLY A 136 6.44 -12.73 -7.79
N PRO A 137 5.43 -12.63 -8.69
CA PRO A 137 5.66 -12.65 -10.14
C PRO A 137 6.41 -11.42 -10.67
N GLY A 138 6.57 -10.38 -9.85
CA GLY A 138 7.15 -9.12 -10.27
C GLY A 138 6.15 -8.20 -10.99
N ILE A 139 6.61 -6.99 -11.31
CA ILE A 139 5.88 -6.02 -12.13
C ILE A 139 6.64 -5.87 -13.46
N ALA A 140 5.95 -6.00 -14.58
CA ALA A 140 6.52 -5.75 -15.90
C ALA A 140 7.09 -4.31 -16.00
N ALA A 141 8.25 -4.15 -16.63
CA ALA A 141 8.97 -2.86 -16.68
C ALA A 141 8.12 -1.72 -17.27
N GLU A 142 7.31 -2.03 -18.28
CA GLU A 142 6.35 -1.10 -18.92
C GLU A 142 5.25 -0.59 -17.97
N HIS A 143 5.07 -1.22 -16.81
CA HIS A 143 4.08 -0.82 -15.81
C HIS A 143 4.70 -0.07 -14.62
N TRP A 144 6.02 0.04 -14.48
CA TRP A 144 6.66 0.59 -13.27
C TRP A 144 6.23 2.02 -12.92
N GLU A 145 5.95 2.85 -13.92
CA GLU A 145 5.38 4.19 -13.69
C GLU A 145 3.87 4.13 -13.46
N SER A 146 3.18 3.29 -14.23
CA SER A 146 1.72 3.21 -14.22
C SER A 146 1.16 2.55 -12.95
N VAL A 147 1.93 1.70 -12.27
CA VAL A 147 1.47 1.04 -11.02
C VAL A 147 1.18 2.01 -9.88
N PHE A 148 1.72 3.22 -9.93
CA PHE A 148 1.42 4.29 -8.97
C PHE A 148 0.20 5.13 -9.37
N GLN A 149 -0.35 4.95 -10.58
CA GLN A 149 -1.55 5.67 -10.99
C GLN A 149 -2.79 5.14 -10.26
N PRO A 150 -3.72 6.02 -9.85
CA PRO A 150 -4.97 5.60 -9.25
C PRO A 150 -5.74 4.62 -10.14
N PHE A 151 -6.28 3.58 -9.52
CA PHE A 151 -7.08 2.52 -10.17
C PHE A 151 -6.31 1.64 -11.15
N PHE A 152 -4.99 1.80 -11.28
CA PHE A 152 -4.20 0.94 -12.13
C PHE A 152 -4.26 -0.50 -11.61
N ARG A 153 -4.54 -1.40 -12.54
CA ARG A 153 -4.51 -2.85 -12.37
C ARG A 153 -3.85 -3.33 -13.65
N GLY A 154 -2.62 -3.83 -13.58
CA GLY A 154 -1.96 -4.42 -14.75
C GLY A 154 -2.69 -5.70 -15.19
N ASP A 155 -1.96 -6.70 -15.68
CA ASP A 155 -2.58 -7.96 -16.13
C ASP A 155 -3.16 -8.84 -15.00
N ALA A 156 -2.97 -8.44 -13.75
CA ALA A 156 -3.47 -9.15 -12.58
C ALA A 156 -5.01 -9.07 -12.49
N LYS A 157 -5.69 -10.15 -12.91
CA LYS A 157 -7.09 -10.41 -12.58
C LYS A 157 -7.22 -10.75 -11.09
N GLY A 158 -7.34 -9.75 -10.22
CA GLY A 158 -7.33 -9.95 -8.76
C GLY A 158 -7.97 -8.83 -7.93
N ALA A 159 -8.21 -9.15 -6.66
CA ALA A 159 -8.84 -8.27 -5.67
C ALA A 159 -7.86 -7.15 -5.21
N GLY A 160 -8.33 -5.91 -5.27
CA GLY A 160 -7.60 -4.70 -4.86
C GLY A 160 -8.23 -3.47 -5.50
N THR A 161 -8.17 -2.31 -4.84
CA THR A 161 -8.77 -1.08 -5.36
C THR A 161 -7.95 -0.44 -6.48
N GLY A 162 -6.63 -0.68 -6.52
CA GLY A 162 -5.68 0.01 -7.39
C GLY A 162 -5.24 1.37 -6.82
N LEU A 163 -5.49 1.63 -5.54
CA LEU A 163 -5.19 2.93 -4.92
C LEU A 163 -3.99 2.91 -3.96
N GLY A 164 -3.58 1.73 -3.47
CA GLY A 164 -2.55 1.64 -2.42
C GLY A 164 -1.23 2.29 -2.83
N LEU A 165 -0.71 1.98 -4.02
CA LEU A 165 0.53 2.57 -4.50
C LEU A 165 0.37 4.06 -4.87
N ALA A 166 -0.80 4.51 -5.30
CA ALA A 166 -1.06 5.94 -5.49
C ALA A 166 -0.96 6.72 -4.17
N VAL A 167 -1.40 6.13 -3.06
CA VAL A 167 -1.21 6.71 -1.72
C VAL A 167 0.27 6.77 -1.37
N VAL A 168 1.04 5.71 -1.62
CA VAL A 168 2.50 5.70 -1.40
C VAL A 168 3.18 6.83 -2.18
N GLN A 169 2.82 7.03 -3.45
CA GLN A 169 3.37 8.09 -4.28
C GLN A 169 3.01 9.49 -3.75
N GLU A 170 1.78 9.71 -3.31
CA GLU A 170 1.37 11.00 -2.73
C GLU A 170 2.06 11.29 -1.39
N VAL A 171 2.23 10.27 -0.55
CA VAL A 171 2.99 10.38 0.70
C VAL A 171 4.43 10.78 0.40
N ALA A 172 5.10 10.11 -0.54
CA ALA A 172 6.45 10.46 -0.95
C ALA A 172 6.53 11.91 -1.43
N ARG A 173 5.65 12.29 -2.37
CA ARG A 173 5.59 13.63 -2.96
C ARG A 173 5.43 14.72 -1.91
N ARG A 174 4.54 14.54 -0.93
CA ARG A 174 4.30 15.52 0.14
C ARG A 174 5.46 15.67 1.11
N HIS A 175 6.33 14.67 1.22
CA HIS A 175 7.58 14.75 1.98
C HIS A 175 8.76 15.27 1.15
N GLY A 176 8.58 15.61 -0.14
CA GLY A 176 9.69 15.95 -1.03
C GLY A 176 10.55 14.74 -1.45
N GLY A 177 9.97 13.56 -1.32
CA GLY A 177 10.57 12.26 -1.64
C GLY A 177 10.07 11.67 -2.95
N LEU A 178 10.37 10.39 -3.15
CA LEU A 178 10.04 9.65 -4.37
C LEU A 178 9.51 8.25 -4.01
N ALA A 179 8.65 7.70 -4.85
CA ALA A 179 8.26 6.29 -4.77
C ALA A 179 8.41 5.65 -6.14
N TYR A 180 9.02 4.48 -6.20
CA TYR A 180 9.35 3.81 -7.46
C TYR A 180 9.50 2.29 -7.30
N VAL A 181 9.48 1.58 -8.43
CA VAL A 181 9.85 0.17 -8.51
C VAL A 181 11.33 0.07 -8.86
N THR A 182 12.07 -0.77 -8.14
CA THR A 182 13.48 -1.05 -8.43
C THR A 182 13.62 -2.39 -9.14
N ARG A 183 14.56 -2.45 -10.09
CA ARG A 183 14.94 -3.71 -10.72
C ARG A 183 15.60 -4.64 -9.68
N VAL A 184 15.16 -5.88 -9.65
CA VAL A 184 15.81 -6.94 -8.86
C VAL A 184 16.25 -8.07 -9.79
N ASP A 185 17.43 -8.64 -9.54
CA ASP A 185 17.98 -9.74 -10.36
C ASP A 185 17.30 -11.09 -10.08
N ALA A 186 16.57 -11.20 -8.97
CA ALA A 186 15.79 -12.38 -8.62
C ALA A 186 14.29 -12.13 -8.84
N PRO A 187 13.46 -13.18 -8.95
CA PRO A 187 12.01 -13.05 -9.03
C PRO A 187 11.44 -12.22 -7.88
N GLY A 188 10.46 -11.38 -8.19
CA GLY A 188 9.78 -10.54 -7.22
C GLY A 188 9.64 -9.08 -7.63
N THR A 189 9.11 -8.29 -6.70
CA THR A 189 9.02 -6.84 -6.82
C THR A 189 9.77 -6.21 -5.65
N GLN A 190 10.49 -5.12 -5.91
CA GLN A 190 10.97 -4.23 -4.87
C GLN A 190 10.37 -2.85 -5.07
N LEU A 191 9.50 -2.45 -4.14
CA LEU A 191 8.94 -1.11 -4.10
C LEU A 191 9.76 -0.28 -3.11
N VAL A 192 10.03 0.95 -3.49
CA VAL A 192 10.85 1.87 -2.72
C VAL A 192 10.07 3.14 -2.44
N LEU A 193 10.15 3.60 -1.19
CA LEU A 193 9.72 4.91 -0.72
C LEU A 193 10.97 5.64 -0.19
N GLU A 194 11.31 6.77 -0.79
CA GLU A 194 12.38 7.65 -0.32
C GLU A 194 11.80 8.88 0.35
N LEU A 195 12.34 9.23 1.51
CA LEU A 195 11.96 10.41 2.29
C LEU A 195 13.23 11.21 2.61
N PRO A 196 13.25 12.54 2.38
CA PRO A 196 14.32 13.40 2.89
C PRO A 196 14.40 13.34 4.42
N GLU A 197 15.61 13.29 4.97
CA GLU A 197 15.86 13.26 6.42
C GLU A 197 15.31 14.52 7.11
N ALA A 198 15.60 15.68 6.51
CA ALA A 198 14.93 16.93 6.82
C ALA A 198 13.68 17.03 5.93
N GLY A 199 12.51 16.82 6.52
CA GLY A 199 11.23 17.03 5.84
C GLY A 199 11.14 18.42 5.19
N PRO A 200 10.17 18.63 4.28
CA PRO A 200 10.14 19.82 3.45
C PRO A 200 10.15 21.08 4.31
N SER A 201 11.09 22.00 4.01
CA SER A 201 11.07 23.35 4.56
C SER A 201 9.82 24.04 4.04
N LEU A 202 8.73 23.98 4.79
CA LEU A 202 7.51 24.72 4.50
C LEU A 202 7.83 26.20 4.66
N THR A 203 8.27 26.82 3.57
CA THR A 203 8.41 28.27 3.49
C THR A 203 7.00 28.84 3.49
N LYS A 204 6.70 29.67 4.49
CA LYS A 204 5.40 30.33 4.69
C LYS A 204 4.97 31.16 3.49
#